data_AF-A0AAE5QCD1-F1
#
_entry.id   AF-A0AAE5QCD1-F1
#
_cell.length_a   1.000
_cell.length_b   1.000
_cell.length_c   1.000
_cell.angle_alpha   90.00
_cell.angle_beta   90.00
_cell.angle_gamma   90.00
#
_symmetry.space_group_name_H-M   'P 1'
#
loop_
_entity.id
_entity.type
_entity.pdbx_description
1 polymer ?
#
loop_
_entity_poly.entity_id
_entity_poly.type
_entity_poly.pdbx_seq_one_letter_code
_entity_poly.pdbx_strand_id
1 'polypeptide(L)'
;MLDIDEEISKDLKIGIMDDIFVTGFPLKTNTTPNKFPIYKGATIASEPDIFNSLPMFYIDGKTKSGMSGSPVIKKDNTIKTIATPTGITLNQGRIGLAGVYSGRDRQEKDEYEAELGIVWRLKECLLPILESASS
;
A
#
# COMPACT_ATOMS: atom_id res chain seq x y z
N MET A 1 -11.88 20.74 -2.55
CA MET A 1 -10.90 20.50 -1.47
C MET A 1 -11.00 19.02 -1.15
N LEU A 2 -9.90 18.29 -1.06
CA LEU A 2 -9.93 16.87 -0.68
C LEU A 2 -10.39 16.79 0.78
N ASP A 3 -11.53 16.14 1.01
CA ASP A 3 -12.01 15.83 2.35
C ASP A 3 -11.23 14.60 2.85
N ILE A 4 -10.29 14.85 3.76
CA ILE A 4 -9.42 13.82 4.32
C ILE A 4 -10.23 12.81 5.13
N ASP A 5 -11.26 13.27 5.85
CA ASP A 5 -12.09 12.42 6.67
C ASP A 5 -12.94 11.50 5.78
N GLU A 6 -13.46 12.02 4.67
CA GLU A 6 -14.15 11.21 3.66
C GLU A 6 -13.20 10.16 3.05
N GLU A 7 -11.97 10.52 2.72
CA GLU A 7 -11.02 9.60 2.09
C GLU A 7 -10.50 8.53 3.06
N ILE A 8 -10.33 8.87 4.34
CA ILE A 8 -10.03 7.92 5.42
C ILE A 8 -11.22 6.99 5.68
N SER A 9 -12.45 7.52 5.61
CA SER A 9 -13.68 6.74 5.80
C SER A 9 -13.91 5.70 4.72
N LYS A 10 -13.31 5.88 3.54
CA LYS A 10 -13.37 4.89 2.46
C LYS A 10 -12.59 3.65 2.87
N ASP A 11 -13.36 2.59 3.13
CA ASP A 11 -12.81 1.28 3.44
C ASP A 11 -12.12 0.69 2.20
N LEU A 12 -10.80 0.90 2.11
CA LEU A 12 -9.96 0.25 1.12
C LEU A 12 -9.79 -1.22 1.54
N LYS A 13 -10.53 -2.10 0.87
CA LYS A 13 -10.34 -3.54 1.01
C LYS A 13 -9.04 -3.94 0.31
N ILE A 14 -8.17 -4.61 1.04
CA ILE A 14 -6.93 -5.22 0.51
C ILE A 14 -7.02 -6.73 0.71
N GLY A 15 -6.56 -7.50 -0.28
CA GLY A 15 -6.55 -8.95 -0.25
C GLY A 15 -5.26 -9.53 -0.82
N ILE A 16 -5.03 -10.82 -0.59
CA ILE A 16 -3.91 -11.54 -1.19
C ILE A 16 -3.95 -11.39 -2.71
N MET A 17 -2.78 -11.28 -3.33
CA MET A 17 -2.59 -11.09 -4.77
C MET A 17 -3.11 -9.76 -5.32
N ASP A 18 -3.60 -8.84 -4.49
CA ASP A 18 -3.94 -7.50 -4.97
C ASP A 18 -2.68 -6.76 -5.46
N ASP A 19 -2.83 -6.07 -6.60
CA ASP A 19 -1.80 -5.21 -7.16
C ASP A 19 -1.66 -3.92 -6.32
N ILE A 20 -0.43 -3.64 -5.93
CA ILE A 20 -0.05 -2.46 -5.18
C ILE A 20 1.21 -1.81 -5.76
N PHE A 21 1.43 -0.55 -5.40
CA PHE A 21 2.55 0.25 -5.87
C PHE A 21 3.25 0.91 -4.70
N VAL A 22 4.54 0.62 -4.52
CA VAL A 22 5.39 1.35 -3.58
C VAL A 22 5.93 2.57 -4.30
N THR A 23 5.56 3.76 -3.83
CA THR A 23 5.85 5.04 -4.51
C THR A 23 6.93 5.81 -3.77
N GLY A 24 8.20 5.61 -4.17
CA GLY A 24 9.35 6.07 -3.40
C GLY A 24 10.49 6.63 -4.23
N PHE A 25 11.64 6.90 -3.60
CA PHE A 25 12.82 7.47 -4.26
C PHE A 25 14.03 6.53 -4.16
N PRO A 26 14.04 5.40 -4.89
CA PRO A 26 15.17 4.46 -4.88
C PRO A 26 16.42 4.98 -5.62
N LEU A 27 16.32 6.16 -6.25
CA LEU A 27 17.38 6.78 -7.05
C LEU A 27 17.82 8.09 -6.39
N LYS A 28 19.08 8.48 -6.63
CA LYS A 28 19.59 9.79 -6.20
C LYS A 28 18.86 10.90 -6.97
N THR A 29 18.72 12.08 -6.38
CA THR A 29 18.00 13.22 -6.97
C THR A 29 18.44 13.59 -8.39
N ASN A 30 19.72 13.39 -8.72
CA ASN A 30 20.28 13.68 -10.04
C ASN A 30 19.99 12.59 -11.08
N THR A 31 19.69 11.36 -10.66
CA THR A 31 19.37 10.22 -11.54
C THR A 31 17.89 9.89 -11.57
N THR A 32 17.10 10.38 -10.61
CA THR A 32 15.64 10.28 -10.62
C THR A 32 15.10 11.06 -11.84
N PRO A 33 14.45 10.37 -12.80
CA PRO A 33 13.77 11.05 -13.89
C PRO A 33 12.83 12.09 -13.32
N ASN A 34 12.74 13.26 -13.95
CA ASN A 34 11.79 14.34 -13.64
C ASN A 34 11.63 14.76 -12.15
N LYS A 35 12.49 14.29 -11.24
CA LYS A 35 12.43 14.47 -9.78
C LYS A 35 11.13 13.97 -9.12
N PHE A 36 10.36 13.11 -9.79
CA PHE A 36 9.15 12.49 -9.23
C PHE A 36 9.46 11.12 -8.63
N PRO A 37 8.60 10.58 -7.73
CA PRO A 37 8.79 9.25 -7.18
C PRO A 37 8.75 8.17 -8.27
N ILE A 38 9.43 7.07 -8.02
CA ILE A 38 9.36 5.84 -8.80
C ILE A 38 8.25 4.96 -8.22
N TYR A 39 7.34 4.55 -9.08
CA TYR A 39 6.20 3.70 -8.76
C TYR A 39 6.58 2.25 -9.08
N LYS A 40 6.95 1.47 -8.06
CA LYS A 40 7.31 0.06 -8.25
C LYS A 40 6.12 -0.83 -7.91
N GLY A 41 5.66 -1.58 -8.91
CA GLY A 41 4.64 -2.60 -8.73
C GLY A 41 5.09 -3.72 -7.81
N ALA A 42 4.15 -4.21 -7.03
CA ALA A 42 4.25 -5.34 -6.12
C ALA A 42 2.86 -5.99 -5.98
N THR A 43 2.81 -7.17 -5.38
CA THR A 43 1.57 -7.85 -5.01
C THR A 43 1.55 -8.11 -3.51
N ILE A 44 0.36 -8.20 -2.91
CA ILE A 44 0.21 -8.62 -1.52
C ILE A 44 0.52 -10.12 -1.43
N ALA A 45 1.51 -10.48 -0.63
CA ALA A 45 2.09 -11.83 -0.54
C ALA A 45 1.64 -12.62 0.70
N SER A 46 0.96 -11.98 1.64
CA SER A 46 0.41 -12.63 2.85
C SER A 46 -1.03 -12.17 3.10
N GLU A 47 -1.75 -12.90 3.95
CA GLU A 47 -3.08 -12.48 4.44
C GLU A 47 -2.99 -11.10 5.10
N PRO A 48 -3.54 -10.03 4.49
CA PRO A 48 -3.29 -8.67 5.00
C PRO A 48 -4.11 -8.35 6.26
N ASP A 49 -5.23 -9.03 6.45
CA ASP A 49 -6.13 -8.88 7.61
C ASP A 49 -5.75 -9.80 8.79
N ILE A 50 -4.76 -10.68 8.62
CA ILE A 50 -4.33 -11.64 9.65
C ILE A 50 -2.90 -11.31 10.06
N PHE A 51 -2.77 -10.74 11.26
CA PHE A 51 -1.46 -10.41 11.83
C PHE A 51 -1.36 -10.89 13.29
N ASN A 52 -0.16 -11.34 13.68
CA ASN A 52 0.07 -11.88 15.03
C ASN A 52 0.21 -10.76 16.06
N SER A 53 1.31 -10.00 15.99
CA SER A 53 1.69 -9.00 17.01
C SER A 53 1.77 -7.58 16.46
N LEU A 54 2.00 -7.44 15.15
CA LEU A 54 2.24 -6.16 14.50
C LEU A 54 1.29 -6.02 13.31
N PRO A 55 0.59 -4.88 13.15
CA PRO A 55 -0.34 -4.64 12.05
C PRO A 55 0.40 -4.41 10.72
N MET A 56 1.02 -5.47 10.20
CA MET A 56 1.82 -5.47 8.98
C MET A 56 1.48 -6.66 8.10
N PHE A 57 1.80 -6.54 6.81
CA PHE A 57 1.69 -7.61 5.83
C PHE A 57 2.89 -7.62 4.89
N TYR A 58 3.11 -8.77 4.25
CA TYR A 58 4.19 -8.95 3.29
C TYR A 58 3.74 -8.64 1.88
N ILE A 59 4.68 -8.13 1.09
CA ILE A 59 4.51 -7.85 -0.33
C ILE A 59 5.62 -8.51 -1.13
N ASP A 60 5.29 -9.01 -2.31
CA ASP A 60 6.27 -9.48 -3.28
C ASP A 60 6.45 -8.42 -4.37
N GLY A 61 7.66 -7.91 -4.50
CA GLY A 61 7.98 -6.91 -5.49
C GLY A 61 9.40 -6.41 -5.34
N LYS A 62 10.00 -5.96 -6.44
CA LYS A 62 11.42 -5.61 -6.52
C LYS A 62 11.79 -4.28 -5.84
N THR A 63 11.43 -4.04 -4.59
CA THR A 63 11.78 -2.80 -3.87
C THR A 63 13.30 -2.64 -3.71
N LYS A 64 13.76 -1.41 -3.45
CA LYS A 64 15.18 -1.07 -3.27
C LYS A 64 15.37 -0.13 -2.07
N SER A 65 16.60 -0.03 -1.60
CA SER A 65 16.98 0.98 -0.60
C SER A 65 16.59 2.39 -1.08
N GLY A 66 16.23 3.27 -0.15
CA GLY A 66 15.64 4.58 -0.44
C GLY A 66 14.12 4.57 -0.62
N MET A 67 13.47 3.40 -0.55
CA MET A 67 12.01 3.30 -0.57
C MET A 67 11.37 3.19 0.81
N SER A 68 12.12 2.91 1.88
CA SER A 68 11.56 2.87 3.24
C SER A 68 10.88 4.21 3.59
N GLY A 69 9.71 4.15 4.22
CA GLY A 69 8.84 5.29 4.49
C GLY A 69 7.92 5.69 3.33
N SER A 70 8.00 5.01 2.18
CA SER A 70 7.18 5.35 1.02
C SER A 70 5.73 4.90 1.17
N PRO A 71 4.75 5.67 0.67
CA PRO A 71 3.38 5.22 0.62
C PRO A 71 3.22 4.00 -0.30
N VAL A 72 2.30 3.11 0.11
CA VAL A 72 1.90 1.94 -0.64
C VAL A 72 0.48 2.14 -1.11
N ILE A 73 0.32 2.22 -2.43
CA ILE A 73 -0.94 2.57 -3.07
C ILE A 73 -1.54 1.32 -3.69
N LYS A 74 -2.78 1.01 -3.35
CA LYS A 74 -3.58 0.04 -4.08
C LYS A 74 -4.30 0.74 -5.23
N LYS A 75 -4.30 0.10 -6.39
CA LYS A 75 -5.05 0.57 -7.57
C LYS A 75 -5.99 -0.54 -8.05
N ASP A 76 -7.27 -0.39 -7.77
CA ASP A 76 -8.31 -1.25 -8.33
C ASP A 76 -8.54 -0.87 -9.80
N ASN A 77 -7.91 -1.60 -10.72
CA ASN A 77 -8.10 -1.39 -12.16
C ASN A 77 -9.46 -1.92 -12.66
N THR A 78 -10.23 -2.62 -11.81
CA THR A 78 -11.47 -3.26 -12.23
C THR A 78 -12.61 -2.26 -12.31
N ILE A 79 -12.99 -1.92 -13.54
CA ILE A 79 -14.32 -1.39 -13.81
C ILE A 79 -15.32 -2.54 -13.60
N LYS A 80 -15.89 -2.65 -12.41
CA LYS A 80 -16.92 -3.66 -12.14
C LYS A 80 -18.25 -3.16 -12.67
N THR A 81 -18.71 -3.78 -13.74
CA THR A 81 -20.06 -3.66 -14.27
C THR A 81 -20.94 -4.64 -13.50
N ILE A 82 -21.67 -4.16 -12.49
CA ILE A 82 -22.65 -4.98 -11.77
C ILE A 82 -23.98 -4.80 -12.48
N ALA A 83 -24.46 -5.85 -13.15
CA ALA A 83 -25.82 -5.90 -13.65
C ALA A 83 -26.77 -6.10 -12.47
N THR A 84 -27.60 -5.10 -12.18
CA THR A 84 -28.68 -5.16 -11.21
C THR A 84 -30.02 -5.22 -11.94
N PRO A 85 -31.10 -5.70 -11.29
CA PRO A 85 -32.44 -5.70 -11.90
C PRO A 85 -32.92 -4.32 -12.38
N THR A 86 -32.32 -3.23 -11.86
CA THR A 86 -32.69 -1.84 -12.15
C THR A 86 -31.67 -1.11 -13.05
N GLY A 87 -30.59 -1.76 -13.49
CA GLY A 87 -29.60 -1.15 -14.37
C GLY A 87 -28.17 -1.65 -14.18
N ILE A 88 -27.22 -0.96 -14.81
CA ILE A 88 -25.79 -1.27 -14.75
C ILE A 88 -25.10 -0.30 -13.79
N THR A 89 -24.48 -0.81 -12.72
CA THR A 89 -23.61 -0.02 -11.85
C THR A 89 -22.17 -0.16 -12.33
N LEU A 90 -21.55 0.96 -12.69
CA LEU A 90 -20.14 1.04 -13.07
C LEU A 90 -19.33 1.50 -11.85
N ASN A 91 -18.53 0.61 -11.25
CA ASN A 91 -17.57 1.03 -10.23
C ASN A 91 -16.32 1.55 -10.95
N GLN A 92 -16.07 2.86 -10.89
CA GLN A 92 -14.82 3.43 -11.39
C GLN A 92 -13.66 2.92 -10.52
N GLY A 93 -12.54 2.58 -11.14
CA GLY A 93 -11.37 2.07 -10.43
C GLY A 93 -10.98 2.97 -9.26
N ARG A 94 -10.66 2.37 -8.12
CA ARG A 94 -10.34 3.08 -6.88
C ARG A 94 -8.83 3.12 -6.67
N ILE A 95 -8.33 4.26 -6.22
CA ILE A 95 -6.95 4.42 -5.76
C ILE A 95 -7.04 4.69 -4.27
N GLY A 96 -6.27 3.95 -3.47
CA GLY A 96 -6.27 4.13 -2.02
C GLY A 96 -4.92 3.83 -1.39
N LEU A 97 -4.66 4.46 -0.25
CA LEU A 97 -3.47 4.22 0.55
C LEU A 97 -3.65 2.93 1.37
N ALA A 98 -2.85 1.91 1.08
CA ALA A 98 -2.85 0.65 1.83
C ALA A 98 -1.99 0.74 3.10
N GLY A 99 -0.93 1.55 3.07
CA GLY A 99 0.00 1.65 4.20
C GLY A 99 1.31 2.32 3.84
N VAL A 100 2.32 2.09 4.68
CA VAL A 100 3.68 2.62 4.53
C VAL A 100 4.68 1.50 4.45
N TYR A 101 5.53 1.52 3.42
CA TYR A 101 6.57 0.53 3.20
C TYR A 101 7.72 0.70 4.19
N SER A 102 8.15 -0.37 4.87
CA SER A 102 9.19 -0.32 5.89
C SER A 102 10.59 -0.75 5.43
N GLY A 103 10.69 -1.40 4.26
CA GLY A 103 11.93 -2.05 3.82
C GLY A 103 11.87 -3.57 3.92
N ARG A 104 13.05 -4.19 3.84
CA ARG A 104 13.30 -5.63 4.02
C ARG A 104 14.25 -5.91 5.19
N ASP A 105 14.93 -4.88 5.70
CA ASP A 105 16.07 -5.04 6.61
C ASP A 105 15.69 -5.41 8.06
N ARG A 106 14.39 -5.46 8.38
CA ARG A 106 13.87 -5.90 9.69
C ARG A 106 13.47 -7.38 9.73
N GLN A 107 13.71 -8.09 8.65
CA GLN A 107 13.28 -9.46 8.47
C GLN A 107 14.26 -10.43 9.13
N GLU A 108 13.72 -11.51 9.69
CA GLU A 108 14.54 -12.67 10.05
C GLU A 108 15.23 -13.23 8.79
N LYS A 109 16.28 -14.02 8.98
CA LYS A 109 17.13 -14.48 7.86
C LYS A 109 16.33 -15.14 6.73
N ASP A 110 15.33 -15.94 7.09
CA ASP A 110 14.50 -16.68 6.13
C ASP A 110 13.56 -15.76 5.32
N GLU A 111 13.03 -14.70 5.96
CA GLU A 111 12.17 -13.71 5.31
C GLU A 111 12.96 -12.81 4.34
N TYR A 112 14.19 -12.44 4.72
CA TYR A 112 15.09 -11.67 3.88
C TYR A 112 15.52 -12.47 2.64
N GLU A 113 15.80 -13.77 2.79
CA GLU A 113 16.08 -14.70 1.69
C GLU A 113 14.86 -14.89 0.76
N ALA A 114 13.64 -14.80 1.29
CA ALA A 114 12.41 -14.82 0.50
C ALA A 114 12.16 -13.51 -0.29
N GLU A 115 13.04 -12.51 -0.15
CA GLU A 115 12.97 -11.21 -0.82
C GLU A 115 11.66 -10.42 -0.58
N LEU A 116 10.97 -10.69 0.52
CA LEU A 116 9.67 -10.07 0.83
C LEU A 116 9.83 -8.63 1.34
N GLY A 117 8.87 -7.77 1.03
CA GLY A 117 8.77 -6.43 1.61
C GLY A 117 7.79 -6.36 2.76
N ILE A 118 8.02 -5.47 3.73
CA ILE A 118 7.08 -5.23 4.84
C ILE A 118 6.30 -3.93 4.60
N VAL A 119 4.99 -3.98 4.83
CA VAL A 119 4.11 -2.80 4.82
C VAL A 119 3.35 -2.71 6.14
N TRP A 120 3.40 -1.53 6.76
CA TRP A 120 2.59 -1.19 7.93
C TRP A 120 1.21 -0.72 7.47
N ARG A 121 0.16 -1.29 8.04
CA ARG A 121 -1.21 -0.97 7.63
C ARG A 121 -1.61 0.45 7.99
N LEU A 122 -2.36 1.07 7.08
CA LEU A 122 -2.88 2.42 7.29
C LEU A 122 -3.76 2.51 8.55
N LYS A 123 -4.79 1.68 8.63
CA LYS A 123 -5.85 1.81 9.65
C LYS A 123 -5.39 1.43 11.06
N GLU A 124 -4.67 0.32 11.17
CA GLU A 124 -4.31 -0.28 12.45
C GLU A 124 -3.00 0.26 13.00
N CYS A 125 -2.16 0.89 12.17
CA CYS A 125 -0.86 1.43 12.59
C CYS A 125 -0.77 2.94 12.42
N LEU A 126 -0.96 3.45 11.20
CA LEU A 126 -0.62 4.83 10.89
C LEU A 126 -1.67 5.83 11.43
N LEU A 127 -2.96 5.56 11.25
CA LEU A 127 -4.02 6.47 11.72
C LEU A 127 -3.96 6.70 13.25
N PRO A 128 -3.85 5.66 14.11
CA PRO A 128 -3.72 5.86 15.55
C PRO A 128 -2.51 6.72 15.94
N ILE A 129 -1.39 6.57 15.24
CA ILE A 129 -0.18 7.37 15.48
C ILE A 129 -0.45 8.84 15.13
N LEU A 130 -1.06 9.11 13.98
CA LEU A 130 -1.36 10.48 13.53
C LEU A 130 -2.35 11.19 14.47
N GLU A 131 -3.38 10.47 14.91
CA GLU A 131 -4.35 10.97 15.89
C GLU A 131 -3.66 11.31 17.23
N SER A 132 -2.78 10.42 17.70
CA SER A 132 -2.03 10.65 18.93
C SER A 132 -1.07 11.83 18.87
N ALA A 133 -0.50 12.13 17.69
CA ALA A 133 0.43 13.24 17.49
C ALA A 133 -0.27 14.60 17.29
N SER A 134 -1.57 14.59 17.01
CA SER A 134 -2.39 15.79 16.80
C SER A 134 -3.07 16.27 18.10
N SER A 135 -2.91 15.52 19.18
CA SER A 135 -3.44 15.78 20.54
C SER A 135 -2.38 16.44 21.41
#